data_AF-R4MA29-F1
#
_entry.id   AF-R4MA29-F1
#
_cell.length_a   1.000
_cell.length_b   1.000
_cell.length_c   1.000
_cell.angle_alpha   90.00
_cell.angle_beta   90.00
_cell.angle_gamma   90.00
#
_symmetry.space_group_name_H-M   'P 1'
#
loop_
_entity.id
_entity.type
_entity.pdbx_description
1 polymer ?
#
loop_
_entity_poly.entity_id
_entity_poly.type
_entity_poly.pdbx_seq_one_letter_code
_entity_poly.pdbx_strand_id
1 'polypeptide(L)'
;MLGQPTRAQLAALVDHTLLKPETTRADVAALVAEAAELGVYAVCVSPSMVPVAVQAGGVRVAAVTGFPSGKHVSSVKAHEAAAALASGASEIDMVIDIGAALCGDIDAVRSDIEAVRAAAAGAVLKVIVESAVLLGQSNAHTLVDACRAAEDAGADFVKTSTGCHPAGGATVRAVELMAETVGPRLGVKASGGIRTAADAVAMLNAGPPGWACPAPGRCSMGSADS
;
A
#
# COMPACT_ATOMS: atom_id res chain seq x y z
N MET A 1 2.56 22.96 13.10
CA MET A 1 1.63 22.53 12.03
C MET A 1 2.35 22.71 10.71
N LEU A 2 2.45 21.65 9.90
CA LEU A 2 2.76 21.82 8.48
C LEU A 2 1.67 22.72 7.88
N GLY A 3 2.04 23.71 7.06
CA GLY A 3 1.04 24.47 6.28
C GLY A 3 0.23 23.53 5.38
N GLN A 4 -0.93 24.00 4.90
CA GLN A 4 -1.70 23.19 3.94
C GLN A 4 -0.82 22.83 2.73
N PRO A 5 -0.68 21.55 2.39
CA PRO A 5 0.13 21.14 1.26
C PRO A 5 -0.48 21.67 -0.04
N THR A 6 0.37 22.09 -0.97
CA THR A 6 -0.07 22.46 -2.32
C THR A 6 -0.61 21.24 -3.07
N ARG A 7 -1.40 21.46 -4.12
CA ARG A 7 -1.89 20.38 -4.99
C ARG A 7 -0.75 19.50 -5.51
N ALA A 8 0.35 20.11 -5.96
CA ALA A 8 1.51 19.38 -6.48
C ALA A 8 2.20 18.53 -5.39
N GLN A 9 2.30 19.06 -4.17
CA GLN A 9 2.85 18.30 -3.04
C GLN A 9 1.95 17.12 -2.65
N LEU A 10 0.62 17.28 -2.70
CA LEU A 10 -0.31 16.17 -2.48
C LEU A 10 -0.22 15.13 -3.59
N ALA A 11 -0.25 15.55 -4.86
CA ALA A 11 -0.18 14.64 -6.01
C ALA A 11 1.09 13.76 -5.96
N ALA A 12 2.23 14.35 -5.61
CA ALA A 12 3.50 13.62 -5.46
C ALA A 12 3.50 12.53 -4.36
N LEU A 13 2.43 12.40 -3.56
CA LEU A 13 2.24 11.34 -2.57
C LEU A 13 1.16 10.32 -2.97
N VAL A 14 0.54 10.47 -4.15
CA VAL A 14 -0.60 9.65 -4.56
C VAL A 14 -0.17 8.50 -5.47
N ASP A 15 -0.64 7.31 -5.14
CA ASP A 15 -0.69 6.15 -6.02
C ASP A 15 -2.11 6.09 -6.63
N HIS A 16 -2.25 6.55 -7.88
CA HIS A 16 -3.52 6.57 -8.62
C HIS A 16 -3.91 5.15 -9.03
N THR A 17 -5.06 4.64 -8.59
CA THR A 17 -5.24 3.19 -8.44
C THR A 17 -6.50 2.71 -9.13
N LEU A 18 -6.39 1.62 -9.91
CA LEU A 18 -7.53 0.95 -10.52
C LEU A 18 -7.36 -0.57 -10.40
N LEU A 19 -8.24 -1.21 -9.63
CA LEU A 19 -8.09 -2.62 -9.24
C LEU A 19 -9.39 -3.44 -9.42
N LYS A 20 -10.41 -2.88 -10.09
CA LYS A 20 -11.66 -3.60 -10.36
C LYS A 20 -11.42 -4.83 -11.24
N PRO A 21 -12.09 -5.96 -10.97
CA PRO A 21 -11.98 -7.16 -11.80
C PRO A 21 -12.32 -6.94 -13.27
N GLU A 22 -13.26 -6.03 -13.58
CA GLU A 22 -13.70 -5.70 -14.93
C GLU A 22 -12.82 -4.69 -15.68
N THR A 23 -11.75 -4.18 -15.05
CA THR A 23 -10.82 -3.22 -15.66
C THR A 23 -10.24 -3.74 -16.97
N THR A 24 -10.32 -2.93 -18.01
CA THR A 24 -9.79 -3.25 -19.35
C THR A 24 -8.44 -2.58 -19.61
N ARG A 25 -7.79 -2.98 -20.70
CA ARG A 25 -6.54 -2.32 -21.17
C ARG A 25 -6.75 -0.83 -21.47
N ALA A 26 -7.92 -0.46 -21.98
CA ALA A 26 -8.24 0.94 -22.31
C ALA A 26 -8.38 1.77 -21.04
N ASP A 27 -9.00 1.21 -19.99
CA ASP A 27 -9.14 1.89 -18.70
C ASP A 27 -7.78 2.14 -18.06
N VAL A 28 -6.85 1.17 -18.13
CA VAL A 28 -5.48 1.33 -17.61
C VAL A 28 -4.70 2.38 -18.40
N ALA A 29 -4.85 2.44 -19.73
CA ALA A 29 -4.23 3.48 -20.52
C ALA A 29 -4.75 4.88 -20.16
N ALA A 30 -6.06 5.01 -19.92
CA ALA A 30 -6.66 6.25 -19.46
C ALA A 30 -6.19 6.65 -18.05
N LEU A 31 -6.11 5.68 -17.13
CA LEU A 31 -5.55 5.88 -15.78
C LEU A 31 -4.14 6.46 -15.82
N VAL A 32 -3.27 5.91 -16.67
CA VAL A 32 -1.88 6.39 -16.79
C VAL A 32 -1.81 7.79 -17.37
N ALA A 33 -2.63 8.10 -18.38
CA ALA A 33 -2.70 9.44 -18.95
C ALA A 33 -3.16 10.48 -17.93
N GLU A 34 -4.21 10.17 -17.16
CA GLU A 34 -4.70 11.03 -16.08
C GLU A 34 -3.64 11.19 -14.97
N ALA A 35 -3.00 10.10 -14.55
CA ALA A 35 -1.93 10.12 -13.56
C ALA A 35 -0.77 11.04 -13.98
N ALA A 36 -0.38 11.01 -15.26
CA ALA A 36 0.65 11.88 -15.82
C ALA A 36 0.22 13.35 -15.82
N GLU A 37 -1.03 13.66 -16.19
CA GLU A 37 -1.58 15.02 -16.16
C GLU A 37 -1.65 15.58 -14.73
N LEU A 38 -2.05 14.75 -13.78
CA LEU A 38 -2.16 15.11 -12.36
C LEU A 38 -0.79 15.23 -11.68
N GLY A 39 0.28 14.66 -12.26
CA GLY A 39 1.61 14.63 -11.67
C GLY A 39 1.67 13.75 -10.42
N VAL A 40 0.91 12.66 -10.40
CA VAL A 40 0.91 11.72 -9.27
C VAL A 40 2.20 10.90 -9.23
N TYR A 41 2.47 10.27 -8.09
CA TYR A 41 3.71 9.52 -7.86
C TYR A 41 3.78 8.23 -8.67
N ALA A 42 2.71 7.42 -8.60
CA ALA A 42 2.62 6.11 -9.24
C ALA A 42 1.18 5.84 -9.70
N VAL A 43 1.03 4.88 -10.61
CA VAL A 43 -0.22 4.14 -10.78
C VAL A 43 -0.13 2.81 -10.05
N CYS A 44 -1.24 2.31 -9.51
CA CYS A 44 -1.33 0.99 -8.89
C CYS A 44 -2.38 0.13 -9.62
N VAL A 45 -1.94 -1.01 -10.16
CA VAL A 45 -2.76 -1.87 -11.03
C VAL A 45 -2.64 -3.35 -10.65
N SER A 46 -3.53 -4.19 -11.16
CA SER A 46 -3.42 -5.65 -11.04
C SER A 46 -2.21 -6.17 -11.85
N PRO A 47 -1.54 -7.27 -11.43
CA PRO A 47 -0.37 -7.81 -12.11
C PRO A 47 -0.52 -8.03 -13.62
N SER A 48 -1.69 -8.49 -14.06
CA SER A 48 -2.00 -8.72 -15.48
C SER A 48 -2.02 -7.44 -16.33
N MET A 49 -2.13 -6.27 -15.70
CA MET A 49 -2.19 -4.97 -16.36
C MET A 49 -0.86 -4.19 -16.32
N VAL A 50 0.15 -4.71 -15.62
CA VAL A 50 1.48 -4.07 -15.54
C VAL A 50 2.06 -3.78 -16.93
N PRO A 51 2.08 -4.72 -17.90
CA PRO A 51 2.61 -4.43 -19.24
C PRO A 51 1.88 -3.28 -19.94
N VAL A 52 0.57 -3.13 -19.70
CA VAL A 52 -0.25 -2.06 -20.29
C VAL A 52 0.13 -0.72 -19.69
N ALA A 53 0.24 -0.66 -18.36
CA ALA A 53 0.61 0.56 -17.65
C ALA A 53 2.03 1.03 -18.03
N VAL A 54 2.98 0.10 -18.09
CA VAL A 54 4.36 0.37 -18.50
C VAL A 54 4.43 0.85 -19.95
N GLN A 55 3.67 0.22 -20.85
CA GLN A 55 3.61 0.63 -22.26
C GLN A 55 3.01 2.03 -22.45
N ALA A 56 1.99 2.38 -21.65
CA ALA A 56 1.41 3.73 -21.66
C ALA A 56 2.43 4.79 -21.19
N GLY A 57 3.26 4.44 -20.20
CA GLY A 57 4.44 5.20 -19.79
C GLY A 57 4.15 6.52 -19.06
N GLY A 58 5.20 7.21 -18.62
CA GLY A 58 5.10 8.54 -18.02
C GLY A 58 4.85 8.58 -16.50
N VAL A 59 4.57 7.45 -15.85
CA VAL A 59 4.36 7.34 -14.40
C VAL A 59 4.94 6.03 -13.86
N ARG A 60 5.36 5.99 -12.58
CA ARG A 60 5.81 4.74 -11.93
C ARG A 60 4.66 3.73 -11.83
N VAL A 61 4.98 2.44 -11.83
CA VAL A 61 3.96 1.38 -11.77
C VAL A 61 4.15 0.55 -10.51
N ALA A 62 3.15 0.57 -9.64
CA ALA A 62 2.99 -0.36 -8.53
C ALA A 62 2.02 -1.49 -8.95
N ALA A 63 2.27 -2.69 -8.44
CA ALA A 63 1.38 -3.84 -8.63
C ALA A 63 0.98 -4.44 -7.29
N VAL A 64 -0.25 -4.93 -7.18
CA VAL A 64 -0.70 -5.65 -5.98
C VAL A 64 -0.32 -7.13 -6.03
N THR A 65 -0.17 -7.79 -4.87
CA THR A 65 0.13 -9.23 -4.79
C THR A 65 -0.61 -9.90 -3.64
N GLY A 66 -1.13 -11.11 -3.87
CA GLY A 66 -2.00 -11.82 -2.94
C GLY A 66 -3.30 -11.07 -2.67
N PHE A 67 -3.72 -10.22 -3.60
CA PHE A 67 -4.77 -9.21 -3.42
C PHE A 67 -6.13 -9.68 -3.95
N PRO A 68 -7.26 -9.27 -3.33
CA PRO A 68 -7.34 -8.50 -2.08
C PRO A 68 -7.32 -9.38 -0.83
N SER A 69 -7.45 -10.70 -0.97
CA SER A 69 -7.80 -11.56 0.17
C SER A 69 -6.67 -11.78 1.18
N GLY A 70 -5.41 -11.73 0.72
CA GLY A 70 -4.26 -12.19 1.50
C GLY A 70 -4.18 -13.72 1.69
N LYS A 71 -5.21 -14.47 1.27
CA LYS A 71 -5.35 -15.92 1.45
C LYS A 71 -4.77 -16.71 0.27
N HIS A 72 -3.49 -16.49 0.04
CA HIS A 72 -2.68 -17.21 -0.94
C HIS A 72 -1.46 -17.79 -0.21
N VAL A 73 -0.96 -18.94 -0.66
CA VAL A 73 0.30 -19.48 -0.13
C VAL A 73 1.48 -18.58 -0.51
N SER A 74 2.49 -18.50 0.35
CA SER A 74 3.60 -17.55 0.20
C SER A 74 4.37 -17.70 -1.10
N SER A 75 4.52 -18.94 -1.61
CA SER A 75 5.17 -19.19 -2.90
C SER A 75 4.40 -18.61 -4.09
N VAL A 76 3.06 -18.58 -4.02
CA VAL A 76 2.22 -17.96 -5.06
C VAL A 76 2.35 -16.44 -5.01
N LYS A 77 2.34 -15.84 -3.82
CA LYS A 77 2.59 -14.39 -3.66
C LYS A 77 3.96 -14.01 -4.19
N ALA A 78 5.01 -14.75 -3.82
CA ALA A 78 6.37 -14.51 -4.28
C ALA A 78 6.48 -14.60 -5.82
N HIS A 79 5.85 -15.62 -6.43
CA HIS A 79 5.84 -15.77 -7.89
C HIS A 79 5.10 -14.62 -8.59
N GLU A 80 3.95 -14.22 -8.08
CA GLU A 80 3.16 -13.11 -8.63
C GLU A 80 3.93 -11.78 -8.55
N ALA A 81 4.59 -11.50 -7.43
CA ALA A 81 5.46 -10.33 -7.28
C ALA A 81 6.61 -10.35 -8.29
N ALA A 82 7.33 -11.48 -8.42
CA ALA A 82 8.41 -11.61 -9.41
C ALA A 82 7.91 -11.41 -10.84
N ALA A 83 6.74 -11.95 -11.19
CA ALA A 83 6.15 -11.81 -12.51
C ALA A 83 5.74 -10.34 -12.81
N ALA A 84 5.18 -9.64 -11.82
CA ALA A 84 4.86 -8.22 -11.94
C ALA A 84 6.12 -7.36 -12.14
N LEU A 85 7.18 -7.62 -11.39
CA LEU A 85 8.47 -6.92 -11.55
C LEU A 85 9.12 -7.21 -12.90
N ALA A 86 9.12 -8.46 -13.34
CA ALA A 86 9.60 -8.84 -14.68
C ALA A 86 8.80 -8.17 -15.81
N SER A 87 7.54 -7.83 -15.54
CA SER A 87 6.67 -7.08 -16.46
C SER A 87 6.87 -5.56 -16.42
N GLY A 88 7.73 -5.06 -15.51
CA GLY A 88 8.14 -3.65 -15.43
C GLY A 88 7.54 -2.85 -14.27
N ALA A 89 6.86 -3.50 -13.30
CA ALA A 89 6.51 -2.82 -12.06
C ALA A 89 7.77 -2.42 -11.29
N SER A 90 7.73 -1.27 -10.61
CA SER A 90 8.80 -0.78 -9.74
C SER A 90 8.51 -1.00 -8.25
N GLU A 91 7.24 -1.24 -7.89
CA GLU A 91 6.78 -1.38 -6.51
C GLU A 91 5.74 -2.51 -6.39
N ILE A 92 5.73 -3.19 -5.24
CA ILE A 92 4.79 -4.27 -4.92
C ILE A 92 4.02 -3.91 -3.65
N ASP A 93 2.69 -3.95 -3.73
CA ASP A 93 1.76 -3.80 -2.60
C ASP A 93 1.16 -5.17 -2.25
N MET A 94 1.78 -5.92 -1.35
CA MET A 94 1.31 -7.26 -0.95
C MET A 94 0.27 -7.21 0.16
N VAL A 95 -0.65 -8.19 0.23
CA VAL A 95 -1.58 -8.37 1.37
C VAL A 95 -1.11 -9.49 2.28
N ILE A 96 -1.03 -9.25 3.59
CA ILE A 96 -0.72 -10.30 4.58
C ILE A 96 -1.81 -11.37 4.64
N ASP A 97 -1.52 -12.55 5.18
CA ASP A 97 -2.60 -13.41 5.67
C ASP A 97 -3.23 -12.79 6.93
N ILE A 98 -4.37 -12.12 6.73
CA ILE A 98 -5.12 -11.43 7.79
C ILE A 98 -5.57 -12.42 8.87
N GLY A 99 -5.94 -13.64 8.48
CA GLY A 99 -6.39 -14.66 9.43
C GLY A 99 -5.25 -15.16 10.32
N ALA A 100 -4.04 -15.32 9.77
CA ALA A 100 -2.86 -15.66 10.56
C ALA A 100 -2.56 -14.59 11.62
N ALA A 101 -2.61 -13.31 11.23
CA ALA A 101 -2.44 -12.19 12.16
C ALA A 101 -3.51 -12.19 13.28
N LEU A 102 -4.78 -12.41 12.94
CA LEU A 102 -5.88 -12.49 13.92
C LEU A 102 -5.74 -13.67 14.89
N CYS A 103 -5.14 -14.77 14.43
CA CYS A 103 -4.82 -15.93 15.28
C CYS A 103 -3.54 -15.75 16.12
N GLY A 104 -2.82 -14.64 15.96
CA GLY A 104 -1.54 -14.39 16.64
C GLY A 104 -0.36 -15.17 16.03
N ASP A 105 -0.53 -15.78 14.85
CA ASP A 105 0.55 -16.46 14.13
C ASP A 105 1.40 -15.44 13.35
N ILE A 106 2.08 -14.58 14.10
CA ILE A 106 2.89 -13.48 13.56
C ILE A 106 4.14 -14.01 12.85
N ASP A 107 4.65 -15.18 13.24
CA ASP A 107 5.76 -15.82 12.54
C ASP A 107 5.36 -16.27 11.13
N ALA A 108 4.13 -16.80 10.94
CA ALA A 108 3.62 -17.09 9.60
C ALA A 108 3.45 -15.80 8.76
N VAL A 109 2.97 -14.71 9.37
CA VAL A 109 2.89 -13.40 8.69
C VAL A 109 4.27 -12.91 8.25
N ARG A 110 5.27 -12.96 9.15
CA ARG A 110 6.65 -12.57 8.84
C ARG A 110 7.23 -13.41 7.71
N SER A 111 7.10 -14.74 7.79
CA SER A 111 7.62 -15.66 6.77
C SER A 111 6.97 -15.45 5.40
N ASP A 112 5.67 -15.13 5.36
CA ASP A 112 4.96 -14.78 4.13
C ASP A 112 5.52 -13.52 3.48
N ILE A 113 5.85 -12.50 4.28
CA ILE A 113 6.45 -11.25 3.81
C ILE A 113 7.90 -11.49 3.34
N GLU A 114 8.69 -12.26 4.08
CA GLU A 114 10.07 -12.63 3.71
C GLU A 114 10.12 -13.33 2.35
N ALA A 115 9.16 -14.21 2.06
CA ALA A 115 9.07 -14.90 0.77
C ALA A 115 8.85 -13.91 -0.39
N VAL A 116 7.96 -12.92 -0.22
CA VAL A 116 7.72 -11.87 -1.22
C VAL A 116 8.93 -10.93 -1.31
N ARG A 117 9.52 -10.55 -0.18
CA ARG A 117 10.72 -9.70 -0.13
C ARG A 117 11.87 -10.30 -0.93
N ALA A 118 12.11 -11.60 -0.77
CA ALA A 118 13.16 -12.32 -1.50
C ALA A 118 12.92 -12.30 -3.02
N ALA A 119 11.67 -12.48 -3.45
CA ALA A 119 11.30 -12.41 -4.87
C ALA A 119 11.30 -10.98 -5.44
N ALA A 120 11.12 -9.98 -4.58
CA ALA A 120 11.05 -8.58 -4.94
C ALA A 120 12.35 -7.80 -4.66
N ALA A 121 13.50 -8.46 -4.54
CA ALA A 121 14.75 -7.81 -4.15
C ALA A 121 15.06 -6.56 -4.99
N GLY A 122 15.26 -5.41 -4.31
CA GLY A 122 15.55 -4.13 -4.95
C GLY A 122 14.33 -3.31 -5.41
N ALA A 123 13.12 -3.87 -5.38
CA ALA A 123 11.87 -3.12 -5.57
C ALA A 123 11.35 -2.55 -4.24
N VAL A 124 10.49 -1.53 -4.29
CA VAL A 124 9.79 -1.06 -3.08
C VAL A 124 8.71 -2.08 -2.71
N LEU A 125 8.75 -2.61 -1.49
CA LEU A 125 7.74 -3.52 -0.95
C LEU A 125 6.87 -2.83 0.09
N LYS A 126 5.56 -2.75 -0.19
CA LYS A 126 4.55 -2.24 0.74
C LYS A 126 3.69 -3.41 1.24
N VAL A 127 3.47 -3.48 2.54
CA VAL A 127 2.70 -4.56 3.18
C VAL A 127 1.35 -4.04 3.66
N ILE A 128 0.27 -4.47 3.01
CA ILE A 128 -1.11 -4.20 3.41
C ILE A 128 -1.46 -5.08 4.60
N VAL A 129 -1.64 -4.46 5.76
CA VAL A 129 -1.96 -5.16 7.02
C VAL A 129 -3.47 -5.30 7.28
N GLU A 130 -4.29 -4.65 6.46
CA GLU A 130 -5.75 -4.54 6.61
C GLU A 130 -6.18 -4.05 8.00
N SER A 131 -5.69 -2.85 8.35
CA SER A 131 -5.77 -2.26 9.69
C SER A 131 -7.20 -2.15 10.24
N ALA A 132 -8.19 -1.91 9.37
CA ALA A 132 -9.60 -1.84 9.78
C ALA A 132 -10.09 -3.18 10.36
N VAL A 133 -9.62 -4.30 9.81
CA VAL A 133 -9.93 -5.64 10.32
C VAL A 133 -9.19 -5.91 11.62
N LEU A 134 -7.88 -5.67 11.66
CA LEU A 134 -7.07 -5.96 12.85
C LEU A 134 -7.53 -5.16 14.08
N LEU A 135 -7.87 -3.88 13.90
CA LEU A 135 -8.39 -3.03 14.98
C LEU A 135 -9.84 -3.35 15.36
N GLY A 136 -10.66 -3.76 14.39
CA GLY A 136 -12.09 -4.02 14.61
C GLY A 136 -12.40 -5.40 15.17
N GLN A 137 -11.61 -6.41 14.79
CA GLN A 137 -11.84 -7.82 15.16
C GLN A 137 -10.85 -8.35 16.19
N SER A 138 -9.71 -7.68 16.40
CA SER A 138 -8.75 -8.01 17.46
C SER A 138 -8.50 -6.78 18.33
N ASN A 139 -7.29 -6.22 18.30
CA ASN A 139 -6.89 -5.08 19.12
C ASN A 139 -5.66 -4.38 18.51
N ALA A 140 -5.22 -3.31 19.18
CA ALA A 140 -4.07 -2.52 18.76
C ALA A 140 -2.76 -3.34 18.71
N HIS A 141 -2.56 -4.33 19.58
CA HIS A 141 -1.34 -5.14 19.59
C HIS A 141 -1.19 -5.96 18.31
N THR A 142 -2.28 -6.53 17.76
CA THR A 142 -2.21 -7.26 16.49
C THR A 142 -1.75 -6.38 15.33
N LEU A 143 -2.20 -5.12 15.27
CA LEU A 143 -1.73 -4.17 14.26
C LEU A 143 -0.25 -3.82 14.47
N VAL A 144 0.18 -3.60 15.71
CA VAL A 144 1.60 -3.34 16.06
C VAL A 144 2.49 -4.52 15.67
N ASP A 145 2.08 -5.75 16.00
CA ASP A 145 2.86 -6.95 15.72
C ASP A 145 2.94 -7.25 14.22
N ALA A 146 1.86 -7.00 13.46
CA ALA A 146 1.89 -7.09 12.00
C ALA A 146 2.84 -6.04 11.37
N CYS A 147 2.88 -4.82 11.91
CA CYS A 147 3.82 -3.79 11.46
C CYS A 147 5.27 -4.16 11.77
N ARG A 148 5.54 -4.71 12.95
CA ARG A 148 6.88 -5.20 13.33
C ARG A 148 7.30 -6.38 12.47
N ALA A 149 6.41 -7.33 12.19
CA ALA A 149 6.69 -8.42 11.27
C ALA A 149 7.05 -7.92 9.87
N ALA A 150 6.37 -6.89 9.36
CA ALA A 150 6.73 -6.27 8.10
C ALA A 150 8.10 -5.58 8.14
N GLU A 151 8.40 -4.86 9.21
CA GLU A 151 9.71 -4.25 9.43
C GLU A 151 10.83 -5.31 9.48
N ASP A 152 10.67 -6.34 10.31
CA ASP A 152 11.65 -7.42 10.49
C ASP A 152 11.89 -8.22 9.20
N ALA A 153 10.85 -8.36 8.36
CA ALA A 153 10.93 -9.01 7.05
C ALA A 153 11.51 -8.10 5.94
N GLY A 154 11.87 -6.85 6.25
CA GLY A 154 12.51 -5.93 5.31
C GLY A 154 11.55 -5.25 4.32
N ALA A 155 10.30 -5.02 4.72
CA ALA A 155 9.39 -4.15 3.97
C ALA A 155 9.88 -2.69 3.99
N ASP A 156 9.50 -1.94 2.96
CA ASP A 156 9.79 -0.51 2.85
C ASP A 156 8.63 0.34 3.39
N PHE A 157 7.41 -0.18 3.32
CA PHE A 157 6.19 0.45 3.81
C PHE A 157 5.27 -0.52 4.52
N VAL A 158 4.55 -0.01 5.52
CA VAL A 158 3.28 -0.59 5.98
C VAL A 158 2.12 0.19 5.37
N LYS A 159 1.09 -0.52 4.88
CA LYS A 159 -0.07 0.05 4.19
C LYS A 159 -1.35 -0.34 4.92
N THR A 160 -2.26 0.61 5.12
CA THR A 160 -3.45 0.39 5.95
C THR A 160 -4.36 -0.70 5.36
N SER A 161 -4.85 -0.53 4.13
CA SER A 161 -6.00 -1.31 3.66
C SER A 161 -5.96 -1.64 2.17
N THR A 162 -6.74 -2.66 1.80
CA THR A 162 -6.97 -3.00 0.39
C THR A 162 -7.95 -2.05 -0.28
N GLY A 163 -8.90 -1.50 0.50
CA GLY A 163 -10.07 -0.78 -0.01
C GLY A 163 -11.22 -1.69 -0.45
N CYS A 164 -11.04 -3.03 -0.38
CA CYS A 164 -12.05 -4.01 -0.80
C CYS A 164 -12.80 -4.63 0.39
N HIS A 165 -12.20 -4.63 1.59
CA HIS A 165 -12.80 -5.28 2.75
C HIS A 165 -13.96 -4.46 3.36
N PRO A 166 -15.10 -5.07 3.73
CA PRO A 166 -16.27 -4.36 4.26
C PRO A 166 -16.04 -3.68 5.63
N ALA A 167 -14.99 -4.05 6.35
CA ALA A 167 -14.60 -3.40 7.61
C ALA A 167 -14.18 -1.93 7.44
N GLY A 168 -13.85 -1.51 6.21
CA GLY A 168 -13.46 -0.14 5.89
C GLY A 168 -12.00 -0.01 5.47
N GLY A 169 -11.54 1.25 5.40
CA GLY A 169 -10.21 1.61 4.93
C GLY A 169 -9.35 2.31 5.98
N ALA A 170 -8.55 3.29 5.55
CA ALA A 170 -7.68 4.06 6.41
C ALA A 170 -8.47 4.84 7.48
N THR A 171 -7.91 4.88 8.69
CA THR A 171 -8.38 5.75 9.77
C THR A 171 -7.17 6.47 10.38
N VAL A 172 -7.38 7.68 10.90
CA VAL A 172 -6.33 8.46 11.59
C VAL A 172 -5.67 7.62 12.69
N ARG A 173 -6.47 6.94 13.52
CA ARG A 173 -5.99 6.04 14.58
C ARG A 173 -5.08 4.93 14.07
N ALA A 174 -5.40 4.32 12.93
CA ALA A 174 -4.56 3.27 12.35
C ALA A 174 -3.22 3.85 11.87
N VAL A 175 -3.25 4.99 11.17
CA VAL A 175 -2.04 5.66 10.68
C VAL A 175 -1.14 6.10 11.83
N GLU A 176 -1.71 6.66 12.91
CA GLU A 176 -0.98 7.05 14.12
C GLU A 176 -0.23 5.86 14.72
N LEU A 177 -0.96 4.76 14.99
CA LEU A 177 -0.38 3.57 15.60
C LEU A 177 0.69 2.93 14.71
N MET A 178 0.46 2.87 13.40
CA MET A 178 1.43 2.34 12.42
C MET A 178 2.69 3.22 12.39
N ALA A 179 2.55 4.55 12.31
CA ALA A 179 3.66 5.49 12.26
C ALA A 179 4.47 5.48 13.56
N GLU A 180 3.82 5.40 14.72
CA GLU A 180 4.50 5.23 16.02
C GLU A 180 5.28 3.91 16.08
N THR A 181 4.73 2.84 15.52
CA THR A 181 5.36 1.52 15.55
C THR A 181 6.63 1.48 14.69
N VAL A 182 6.52 1.84 13.41
CA VAL A 182 7.64 1.70 12.47
C VAL A 182 8.59 2.90 12.48
N GLY A 183 8.16 4.02 13.05
CA GLY A 183 8.96 5.24 13.13
C GLY A 183 9.59 5.60 11.78
N PRO A 184 10.80 6.20 11.76
CA PRO A 184 11.44 6.63 10.51
C PRO A 184 12.05 5.48 9.70
N ARG A 185 11.83 4.23 10.08
CA ARG A 185 12.49 3.07 9.47
C ARG A 185 11.74 2.61 8.22
N LEU A 186 10.40 2.64 8.25
CA LEU A 186 9.53 2.38 7.11
C LEU A 186 8.68 3.61 6.79
N GLY A 187 8.12 3.64 5.58
CA GLY A 187 7.03 4.52 5.24
C GLY A 187 5.65 3.99 5.69
N VAL A 188 4.66 4.88 5.74
CA VAL A 188 3.26 4.53 6.02
C VAL A 188 2.38 4.96 4.83
N LYS A 189 1.67 4.02 4.23
CA LYS A 189 0.71 4.29 3.15
C LYS A 189 -0.73 4.20 3.66
N ALA A 190 -1.43 5.34 3.67
CA ALA A 190 -2.85 5.39 4.00
C ALA A 190 -3.68 5.07 2.75
N SER A 191 -4.54 4.08 2.83
CA SER A 191 -5.38 3.70 1.69
C SER A 191 -6.75 3.15 2.05
N GLY A 192 -7.68 3.31 1.11
CA GLY A 192 -9.09 2.94 1.24
C GLY A 192 -9.92 4.05 1.90
N GLY A 193 -10.91 4.57 1.18
CA GLY A 193 -11.87 5.54 1.71
C GLY A 193 -11.41 7.01 1.77
N ILE A 194 -10.23 7.33 1.24
CA ILE A 194 -9.71 8.71 1.11
C ILE A 194 -10.32 9.31 -0.15
N ARG A 195 -11.31 10.21 -0.01
CA ARG A 195 -12.09 10.75 -1.15
C ARG A 195 -11.98 12.26 -1.30
N THR A 196 -11.52 12.95 -0.26
CA THR A 196 -11.40 14.41 -0.25
C THR A 196 -9.99 14.85 0.11
N ALA A 197 -9.63 16.07 -0.27
CA ALA A 197 -8.38 16.69 0.16
C ALA A 197 -8.29 16.80 1.70
N ALA A 198 -9.43 16.98 2.38
CA ALA A 198 -9.47 17.00 3.84
C ALA A 198 -9.11 15.63 4.44
N ASP A 199 -9.60 14.53 3.86
CA ASP A 199 -9.22 13.17 4.29
C ASP A 199 -7.73 12.95 4.10
N ALA A 200 -7.19 13.32 2.94
CA ALA A 200 -5.77 13.20 2.63
C ALA A 200 -4.91 13.98 3.63
N VAL A 201 -5.26 15.24 3.90
CA VAL A 201 -4.56 16.08 4.89
C VAL A 201 -4.67 15.51 6.31
N ALA A 202 -5.82 14.92 6.67
CA ALA A 202 -5.96 14.25 7.96
C ALA A 202 -4.99 13.07 8.10
N MET A 203 -4.86 12.23 7.07
CA MET A 203 -3.91 11.10 7.09
C MET A 203 -2.46 11.54 7.14
N LEU A 204 -2.09 12.61 6.42
CA LEU A 204 -0.73 13.16 6.45
C LEU A 204 -0.35 13.74 7.82
N ASN A 205 -1.33 14.23 8.58
CA ASN A 205 -1.14 14.77 9.92
C ASN A 205 -1.28 13.71 11.03
N ALA A 206 -1.74 12.51 10.71
CA ALA A 206 -1.97 11.41 11.65
C ALA A 206 -0.68 10.71 12.12
N GLY A 207 0.47 11.38 12.11
CA GLY A 207 1.70 10.83 12.69
C GLY A 207 2.00 11.41 14.06
N PRO A 208 2.91 10.80 14.83
CA PRO A 208 3.29 11.34 16.14
C PRO A 208 3.85 12.78 16.02
N PRO A 209 3.83 13.58 17.10
CA PRO A 209 4.37 14.93 17.08
C PRO A 209 5.81 14.98 16.54
N GLY A 210 6.02 15.72 15.45
CA GLY A 210 7.32 15.81 14.75
C GLY A 210 7.51 14.83 13.59
N TRP A 211 6.57 13.90 13.35
CA TRP A 211 6.57 12.96 12.22
C TRP A 211 6.49 13.62 10.85
N ALA A 212 5.97 14.86 10.78
CA ALA A 212 5.84 15.71 9.60
C ALA A 212 6.14 14.98 8.29
N CYS A 213 5.16 14.25 7.74
CA CYS A 213 5.31 13.37 6.59
C CYS A 213 6.23 14.01 5.51
N PRO A 214 7.52 13.62 5.39
CA PRO A 214 8.48 14.54 4.80
C PRO A 214 8.63 14.42 3.28
N ALA A 215 8.18 13.32 2.68
CA ALA A 215 8.48 13.01 1.28
C ALA A 215 7.71 11.77 0.76
N PRO A 216 7.62 11.59 -0.58
CA PRO A 216 7.03 10.41 -1.23
C PRO A 216 7.64 9.06 -0.80
N GLY A 217 8.88 9.07 -0.29
CA GLY A 217 9.55 7.87 0.23
C GLY A 217 9.20 7.50 1.67
N ARG A 218 8.29 8.23 2.33
CA ARG A 218 7.91 8.01 3.74
C ARG A 218 6.40 8.00 3.97
N CYS A 219 5.62 8.67 3.13
CA CYS A 219 4.19 8.43 3.08
C CYS A 219 3.68 8.41 1.66
N SER A 220 2.63 7.62 1.45
CA SER A 220 1.88 7.55 0.21
C SER A 220 0.39 7.45 0.55
N MET A 221 -0.46 7.81 -0.40
CA MET A 221 -1.91 7.70 -0.32
C MET A 221 -2.45 7.04 -1.57
N GLY A 222 -3.58 6.36 -1.46
CA GLY A 222 -4.33 5.89 -2.61
C GLY A 222 -5.64 5.26 -2.16
N SER A 223 -6.64 5.20 -3.02
CA SER A 223 -7.84 4.40 -2.76
C SER A 223 -8.01 3.44 -3.91
N ALA A 224 -8.52 2.23 -3.68
CA ALA A 224 -8.98 1.43 -4.80
C ALA A 224 -9.99 2.27 -5.61
N ASP A 225 -9.73 2.39 -6.90
CA ASP A 225 -10.59 3.02 -7.90
C ASP A 225 -10.81 4.54 -7.69
N SER A 226 -9.74 5.24 -7.35
CA SER A 226 -9.68 6.72 -7.27
C SER A 226 -8.96 7.32 -8.46
#